data_AF-A0A2D4KPN7-F1
#
_entry.id   AF-A0A2D4KPN7-F1
#
_cell.length_a   1.000
_cell.length_b   1.000
_cell.length_c   1.000
_cell.angle_alpha   90.00
_cell.angle_beta   90.00
_cell.angle_gamma   90.00
#
_symmetry.space_group_name_H-M   'P 1'
#
loop_
_entity.id
_entity.type
_entity.pdbx_description
1 polymer ?
#
loop_
_entity_poly.entity_id
_entity_poly.type
_entity_poly.pdbx_seq_one_letter_code
_entity_poly.pdbx_strand_id
1 'polypeptide(L)'
;VLGAGRASALSASTLAWQAEEPPEDDANIIEKILASRMMQKEIYPGGATYEQEEFYVKYRNFSYLHCKWATMEELEKDPRISQKIKRFRNKQAQMKHIFTEPDEDLFNPDYVEVDRILEV
;
A
#
# COMPACT_ATOMS: atom_id res chain seq x y z
N VAL A 1 5.49 49.75 -4.76
CA VAL A 1 5.04 49.32 -6.10
C VAL A 1 5.79 48.05 -6.46
N LEU A 2 5.02 47.00 -6.76
CA LEU A 2 5.26 45.66 -7.31
C LEU A 2 6.69 45.08 -7.41
N GLY A 3 6.83 43.87 -6.86
CA GLY A 3 7.92 42.94 -7.14
C GLY A 3 7.67 42.09 -8.39
N ALA A 4 8.76 41.69 -9.05
CA ALA A 4 8.85 40.70 -10.11
C ALA A 4 10.04 39.79 -9.77
N GLY A 5 10.07 38.48 -9.95
CA GLY A 5 9.11 37.48 -10.38
C GLY A 5 9.90 36.18 -10.24
N ARG A 6 9.48 35.27 -9.35
CA ARG A 6 10.08 33.93 -9.28
C ARG A 6 9.33 33.08 -10.30
N ALA A 7 9.91 32.92 -11.48
CA ALA A 7 9.48 31.91 -12.41
C ALA A 7 9.70 30.54 -11.76
N SER A 8 8.63 29.93 -11.26
CA SER A 8 8.64 28.53 -10.88
C SER A 8 8.82 27.72 -12.15
N ALA A 9 9.99 27.11 -12.31
CA ALA A 9 10.18 26.03 -13.27
C ALA A 9 9.32 24.86 -12.79
N LEU A 10 8.08 24.79 -13.30
CA LEU A 10 7.27 23.59 -13.20
C LEU A 10 8.02 22.51 -13.96
N SER A 11 8.60 21.57 -13.20
CA SER A 11 9.27 20.39 -13.74
C SER A 11 8.32 19.70 -14.71
N ALA A 12 8.80 19.43 -15.93
CA ALA A 12 8.06 18.77 -17.01
C ALA A 12 7.43 17.43 -16.60
N SER A 13 7.83 16.87 -15.45
CA SER A 13 7.20 15.73 -14.79
C SER A 13 5.76 15.97 -14.30
N THR A 14 5.22 17.19 -14.39
CA THR A 14 3.81 17.49 -14.05
C THR A 14 2.84 17.36 -15.23
N LEU A 15 3.32 17.23 -16.49
CA LEU A 15 2.43 17.06 -17.65
C LEU A 15 2.16 15.60 -18.03
N ALA A 16 2.85 14.63 -17.43
CA ALA A 16 2.75 13.22 -17.76
C ALA A 16 1.67 12.46 -16.94
N TRP A 17 0.75 13.18 -16.29
CA TRP A 17 -0.34 12.57 -15.50
C TRP A 17 -1.56 12.19 -16.35
N GLN A 18 -1.57 12.53 -17.64
CA GLN A 18 -2.72 12.30 -18.50
C GLN A 18 -2.41 11.15 -19.49
N ALA A 19 -3.04 10.00 -19.22
CA ALA A 19 -3.42 8.97 -20.19
C ALA A 19 -2.47 7.81 -20.55
N GLU A 20 -1.44 7.51 -19.76
CA GLU A 20 -0.84 6.17 -19.79
C GLU A 20 -1.09 5.48 -18.45
N GLU A 21 -1.72 4.30 -18.47
CA GLU A 21 -1.65 3.42 -17.29
C GLU A 21 -0.16 3.30 -16.93
N PRO A 22 0.25 3.69 -15.72
CA PRO A 22 1.65 3.57 -15.34
C PRO A 22 2.06 2.12 -15.60
N PRO A 23 3.25 1.89 -16.20
CA PRO A 23 3.69 0.55 -16.56
C PRO A 23 3.43 -0.37 -15.36
N GLU A 24 2.89 -1.57 -15.60
CA GLU A 24 2.40 -2.47 -14.53
C GLU A 24 3.46 -2.69 -13.43
N ASP A 25 4.74 -2.60 -13.79
CA ASP A 25 5.89 -2.65 -12.88
C ASP A 25 5.92 -1.51 -11.86
N ASP A 26 5.55 -0.28 -12.23
CA ASP A 26 5.41 0.85 -11.30
C ASP A 26 4.14 0.72 -10.44
N ALA A 27 3.07 0.15 -11.00
CA ALA A 27 1.82 -0.05 -10.28
C ALA A 27 1.93 -1.10 -9.16
N ASN A 28 2.79 -2.11 -9.35
CA ASN A 28 3.01 -3.17 -8.37
C ASN A 28 4.03 -2.80 -7.28
N ILE A 29 4.62 -1.60 -7.30
CA ILE A 29 5.53 -1.15 -6.25
C ILE A 29 4.75 -0.93 -4.96
N ILE A 30 5.12 -1.68 -3.93
CA ILE A 30 4.45 -1.61 -2.64
C ILE A 30 5.05 -0.44 -1.87
N GLU A 31 4.24 0.50 -1.41
CA GLU A 31 4.72 1.55 -0.54
C GLU A 31 4.87 1.02 0.90
N LYS A 32 3.82 0.36 1.42
CA LYS A 32 3.74 -0.06 2.82
C LYS A 32 2.91 -1.33 3.01
N ILE A 33 3.33 -2.17 3.96
CA ILE A 33 2.51 -3.25 4.51
C ILE A 33 1.80 -2.71 5.75
N LEU A 34 0.48 -2.77 5.76
CA LEU A 34 -0.39 -2.22 6.79
C LEU A 34 -0.76 -3.27 7.84
N ALA A 35 -1.09 -4.48 7.38
CA ALA A 35 -1.49 -5.58 8.25
C ALA A 35 -1.12 -6.94 7.65
N SER A 36 -1.19 -7.99 8.47
CA SER A 36 -1.05 -9.39 8.07
C SER A 36 -2.11 -10.23 8.76
N ARG A 37 -2.67 -11.23 8.07
CA ARG A 37 -3.60 -12.21 8.63
C ARG A 37 -3.28 -13.60 8.13
N MET A 38 -3.62 -14.62 8.92
CA MET A 38 -3.66 -16.01 8.47
C MET A 38 -5.08 -16.32 8.00
N MET A 39 -5.20 -16.90 6.81
CA MET A 39 -6.48 -17.32 6.24
C MET A 39 -6.46 -18.81 5.94
N GLN A 40 -7.48 -19.55 6.37
CA GLN A 40 -7.67 -20.94 5.99
C GLN A 40 -8.30 -21.00 4.59
N LYS A 41 -7.61 -21.64 3.64
CA LYS A 41 -8.12 -21.91 2.29
C LYS A 41 -8.27 -23.40 2.08
N GLU A 42 -9.34 -23.79 1.39
CA GLU A 42 -9.59 -25.17 0.98
C GLU A 42 -8.75 -25.50 -0.27
N ILE A 43 -8.09 -26.65 -0.29
CA ILE A 43 -7.35 -27.12 -1.49
C ILE A 43 -8.32 -27.52 -2.60
N TYR A 44 -9.46 -28.08 -2.22
CA TYR A 44 -10.59 -28.42 -3.07
C TYR A 44 -11.88 -28.35 -2.24
N PRO A 45 -13.05 -28.12 -2.86
CA PRO A 45 -14.30 -27.95 -2.13
C PRO A 45 -14.59 -29.14 -1.20
N GLY A 46 -14.71 -28.88 0.10
CA GLY A 46 -14.94 -29.92 1.13
C GLY A 46 -13.73 -30.79 1.46
N GLY A 47 -12.53 -30.35 1.06
CA GLY A 47 -11.25 -31.03 1.26
C GLY A 47 -10.45 -30.57 2.47
N ALA A 48 -9.18 -30.94 2.47
CA ALA A 48 -8.22 -30.43 3.45
C ALA A 48 -8.01 -28.92 3.29
N THR A 49 -7.92 -28.22 4.43
CA THR A 49 -7.59 -26.79 4.49
C THR A 49 -6.10 -26.59 4.74
N TYR A 50 -5.52 -25.54 4.16
CA TYR A 50 -4.18 -25.05 4.49
C TYR A 50 -4.24 -23.59 4.93
N GLU A 51 -3.28 -23.19 5.76
CA GLU A 51 -3.15 -21.80 6.18
C GLU A 51 -2.30 -21.03 5.16
N GLN A 52 -2.86 -19.92 4.66
CA GLN A 52 -2.16 -18.99 3.78
C GLN A 52 -2.11 -17.61 4.45
N GLU A 53 -0.91 -17.05 4.52
CA GLU A 53 -0.71 -15.69 5.01
C GLU A 53 -1.02 -14.67 3.91
N GLU A 54 -1.81 -13.66 4.26
CA GLU A 54 -2.11 -12.51 3.40
C GLU A 54 -1.64 -11.23 4.07
N PHE A 55 -1.19 -10.29 3.26
CA PHE A 55 -0.76 -8.96 3.67
C PHE A 55 -1.68 -7.90 3.09
N TYR A 56 -2.11 -6.96 3.93
CA TYR A 56 -2.84 -5.78 3.49
C TYR A 56 -1.83 -4.71 3.07
N VAL A 57 -1.80 -4.35 1.80
CA VAL A 57 -0.73 -3.52 1.21
C VAL A 57 -1.27 -2.21 0.63
N LYS A 58 -0.48 -1.15 0.78
CA LYS A 58 -0.67 0.15 0.12
C LYS A 58 0.33 0.27 -1.02
N TYR A 59 -0.16 0.41 -2.24
CA TYR A 59 0.67 0.57 -3.43
C TYR A 59 1.14 2.02 -3.60
N ARG A 60 2.34 2.18 -4.14
CA ARG A 60 2.88 3.51 -4.47
C ARG A 60 1.99 4.16 -5.53
N ASN A 61 1.81 5.48 -5.47
CA ASN A 61 0.99 6.25 -6.41
C ASN A 61 -0.52 5.93 -6.44
N PHE A 62 -0.98 4.91 -5.72
CA PHE A 62 -2.40 4.67 -5.49
C PHE A 62 -2.87 5.21 -4.14
N SER A 63 -4.14 5.64 -4.11
CA SER A 63 -4.86 5.98 -2.89
C SER A 63 -5.02 4.75 -1.97
N TYR A 64 -5.26 5.00 -0.68
CA TYR A 64 -5.57 3.96 0.29
C TYR A 64 -6.82 3.15 -0.08
N LEU A 65 -7.73 3.71 -0.90
CA LEU A 65 -8.89 3.00 -1.46
C LEU A 65 -8.52 1.77 -2.30
N HIS A 66 -7.30 1.70 -2.84
CA HIS A 66 -6.80 0.56 -3.61
C HIS A 66 -5.99 -0.43 -2.76
N CYS A 67 -5.96 -0.26 -1.44
CA CYS A 67 -5.35 -1.26 -0.58
C CYS A 67 -6.14 -2.56 -0.69
N LYS A 68 -5.41 -3.68 -0.74
CA LYS A 68 -6.02 -5.01 -0.83
C LYS A 68 -5.20 -6.02 -0.05
N TRP A 69 -5.85 -7.12 0.30
CA TRP A 69 -5.18 -8.32 0.77
C TRP A 69 -4.54 -9.02 -0.42
N ALA A 70 -3.28 -9.39 -0.25
CA ALA A 70 -2.49 -10.08 -1.26
C ALA A 70 -1.60 -11.12 -0.60
N THR A 71 -1.42 -12.24 -1.29
CA THR A 71 -0.55 -13.35 -0.89
C THR A 71 0.91 -13.02 -1.14
N MET A 72 1.83 -13.80 -0.55
CA MET A 72 3.26 -13.65 -0.83
C MET A 72 3.56 -13.69 -2.33
N GLU A 73 2.99 -14.67 -3.06
CA GLU A 73 3.17 -14.87 -4.50
C GLU A 73 2.76 -13.64 -5.33
N GLU A 74 1.62 -13.03 -5.02
CA GLU A 74 1.15 -11.83 -5.73
C GLU A 74 2.07 -10.61 -5.50
N LEU A 75 2.75 -10.56 -4.35
CA LEU A 75 3.63 -9.46 -3.97
C LEU A 75 5.07 -9.64 -4.46
N GLU A 76 5.44 -10.81 -5.00
CA GLU A 76 6.78 -11.08 -5.56
C GLU A 76 7.12 -10.21 -6.77
N LYS A 77 6.12 -9.57 -7.38
CA LYS A 77 6.32 -8.56 -8.43
C LYS A 77 7.15 -7.36 -7.95
N ASP A 78 7.09 -7.01 -6.66
CA ASP A 78 7.99 -6.02 -6.08
C ASP A 78 9.28 -6.72 -5.59
N PRO A 79 10.45 -6.48 -6.21
CA PRO A 79 11.70 -7.14 -5.82
C PRO A 79 12.15 -6.81 -4.38
N ARG A 80 11.52 -5.82 -3.73
CA ARG A 80 11.82 -5.38 -2.36
C ARG A 80 10.84 -5.96 -1.34
N ILE A 81 9.84 -6.76 -1.75
CA ILE A 81 8.80 -7.28 -0.84
C ILE A 81 9.39 -8.01 0.37
N SER A 82 10.37 -8.89 0.17
CA SER A 82 10.97 -9.68 1.25
C SER A 82 11.59 -8.79 2.34
N GLN A 83 12.19 -7.66 1.96
CA GLN A 83 12.71 -6.69 2.91
C GLN A 83 11.59 -5.94 3.64
N LYS A 84 10.51 -5.58 2.93
CA LYS A 84 9.35 -4.91 3.53
C LYS A 84 8.66 -5.81 4.56
N ILE A 85 8.43 -7.09 4.24
CA ILE A 85 7.86 -8.08 5.17
C ILE A 85 8.75 -8.25 6.39
N LYS A 86 10.07 -8.40 6.19
CA LYS A 86 11.01 -8.53 7.30
C LYS A 86 10.96 -7.32 8.24
N ARG A 87 10.94 -6.10 7.69
CA ARG A 87 10.81 -4.87 8.48
C ARG A 87 9.47 -4.79 9.20
N PHE A 88 8.38 -5.15 8.54
CA PHE A 88 7.04 -5.17 9.11
C PHE A 88 6.93 -6.13 10.29
N ARG A 89 7.39 -7.38 10.15
CA ARG A 89 7.41 -8.38 11.23
C ARG A 89 8.29 -7.95 12.40
N ASN A 90 9.48 -7.40 12.14
CA ASN A 90 10.35 -6.87 13.20
C ASN A 90 9.68 -5.74 13.96
N LYS A 91 9.01 -4.82 13.24
CA LYS A 91 8.25 -3.74 13.87
C LYS A 91 7.10 -4.29 14.72
N GLN A 92 6.32 -5.23 14.19
CA GLN A 92 5.24 -5.87 14.96
C GLN A 92 5.77 -6.56 16.23
N ALA A 93 6.86 -7.31 16.15
CA ALA A 93 7.46 -7.96 17.30
C ALA A 93 7.92 -6.95 18.37
N GLN A 94 8.56 -5.85 17.95
CA GLN A 94 8.97 -4.77 18.85
C GLN A 94 7.77 -4.06 19.50
N MET A 95 6.70 -3.82 18.74
CA MET A 95 5.47 -3.20 19.27
C MET A 95 4.77 -4.11 20.27
N LYS A 96 4.70 -5.43 20.03
CA LYS A 96 4.12 -6.43 20.96
C LYS A 96 4.84 -6.49 22.31
N HIS A 97 6.13 -6.15 22.36
CA HIS A 97 6.88 -6.11 23.62
C HIS A 97 6.66 -4.83 24.43
N ILE A 98 6.08 -3.78 23.84
CA ILE A 98 5.95 -2.45 24.47
C ILE A 98 4.47 -2.07 24.69
N PHE A 99 3.55 -2.57 23.86
CA PHE A 99 2.11 -2.32 23.94
C PHE A 99 1.32 -3.64 23.83
N THR A 100 0.53 -3.93 24.86
CA THR A 100 -0.56 -4.92 24.79
C THR A 100 -1.65 -4.33 23.90
N GLU A 101 -1.77 -4.87 22.69
CA GLU A 101 -2.84 -4.70 21.69
C GLU A 101 -3.46 -3.30 21.53
N PRO A 102 -3.16 -2.57 20.44
CA PRO A 102 -4.12 -1.63 19.88
C PRO A 102 -4.93 -2.40 18.83
N ASP A 103 -6.00 -3.04 19.29
CA ASP A 103 -7.14 -3.26 18.43
C ASP A 103 -7.63 -1.88 17.92
N GLU A 104 -8.10 -1.84 16.69
CA GLU A 104 -9.14 -0.90 16.21
C GLU A 104 -8.79 0.42 15.49
N ASP A 105 -7.60 0.63 14.88
CA ASP A 105 -7.61 1.45 13.66
C ASP A 105 -6.38 1.26 12.76
N LEU A 106 -6.56 0.46 11.70
CA LEU A 106 -5.52 0.25 10.67
C LEU A 106 -5.25 1.53 9.86
N PHE A 107 -6.17 2.50 9.88
CA PHE A 107 -6.10 3.75 9.14
C PHE A 107 -6.88 4.86 9.88
N ASN A 108 -6.48 6.12 9.67
CA ASN A 108 -7.38 7.23 9.99
C ASN A 108 -8.52 7.23 8.94
N PRO A 109 -9.81 7.18 9.33
CA PRO A 109 -10.94 7.19 8.40
C PRO A 109 -10.92 8.32 7.36
N ASP A 110 -10.30 9.47 7.66
CA ASP A 110 -10.16 10.57 6.71
C ASP A 110 -9.44 10.18 5.40
N TYR A 111 -8.63 9.11 5.41
CA TYR A 111 -7.90 8.65 4.22
C TYR A 111 -8.75 7.87 3.21
N VAL A 112 -10.03 7.64 3.49
CA VAL A 112 -10.98 7.07 2.52
C VAL A 112 -11.98 8.09 1.98
N GLU A 113 -11.97 9.32 2.50
CA GLU A 113 -12.86 10.39 2.06
C GLU A 113 -12.18 11.31 1.04
N VAL A 114 -12.89 11.68 -0.03
CA VAL A 114 -12.38 12.63 -1.03
C VAL A 114 -12.76 14.04 -0.59
N ASP A 115 -11.76 14.83 -0.17
CA ASP A 115 -11.97 16.23 0.24
C ASP A 115 -12.17 17.17 -0.97
N ARG A 116 -11.44 16.97 -2.07
CA ARG A 116 -11.50 17.85 -3.25
C ARG A 116 -11.10 17.14 -4.55
N ILE A 117 -11.90 17.35 -5.60
CA ILE A 117 -11.55 16.96 -6.97
C ILE A 117 -10.78 18.12 -7.62
N LEU A 118 -9.56 17.87 -8.08
CA LEU A 118 -8.69 18.88 -8.69
C LEU A 118 -8.86 18.96 -10.22
N GLU A 119 -9.23 17.86 -10.87
CA GLU A 119 -9.31 17.72 -12.33
C GLU A 119 -10.29 16.58 -12.70
N VAL A 120 -10.94 16.66 -13.87
CA VAL A 120 -11.95 15.69 -14.37
C VAL A 120 -11.64 15.28 -15.81
#